data_AF-M5BNI2-F1
#
_entry.id   AF-M5BNI2-F1
#
_cell.length_a   1.000
_cell.length_b   1.000
_cell.length_c   1.000
_cell.angle_alpha   90.00
_cell.angle_beta   90.00
_cell.angle_gamma   90.00
#
_symmetry.space_group_name_H-M   'P 1'
#
loop_
_entity.id
_entity.type
_entity.pdbx_description
1 polymer ?
#
loop_
_entity_poly.entity_id
_entity_poly.type
_entity_poly.pdbx_seq_one_letter_code
_entity_poly.pdbx_strand_id
1 'polypeptide(L)'
;MTSGDVKLCIVCDSATSANVFATLAMQVIQPMVLRLQDKHAGNKLTVGIVTYTTPTTRPAIVARRAFTQAGALFPLLRDTPHSIGIGTSGSGGPIGMSVLEGLVAAIEMCDDALEATSRRQRVRHPSIPPQSSSTPIFHLLLIGGSRSDCARRPFYNRSTLLDDTTWDTLPDELKKRNINLSLCLSSQIKELVTLHTKASGSSSI
;
A
#
# COMPACT_ATOMS: atom_id res chain seq x y z
N MET A 1 20.61 14.88 -5.08
CA MET A 1 19.47 14.72 -4.14
C MET A 1 19.66 13.39 -3.42
N THR A 2 19.87 13.40 -2.11
CA THR A 2 19.96 12.17 -1.32
C THR A 2 18.56 11.57 -1.20
N SER A 3 18.29 10.53 -2.00
CA SER A 3 17.01 9.82 -2.02
C SER A 3 16.69 9.25 -0.62
N GLY A 4 15.43 9.25 -0.19
CA GLY A 4 15.00 8.64 1.07
C GLY A 4 14.86 7.13 1.03
N ASP A 5 14.80 6.50 2.21
CA ASP A 5 14.44 5.09 2.34
C ASP A 5 13.17 4.78 1.54
N VAL A 6 13.16 3.64 0.87
CA VAL A 6 12.06 3.26 -0.03
C VAL A 6 11.04 2.43 0.74
N LYS A 7 9.76 2.75 0.55
CA LYS A 7 8.61 2.13 1.21
C LYS A 7 7.68 1.59 0.14
N LEU A 8 7.59 0.27 -0.01
CA LEU A 8 6.61 -0.37 -0.89
C LEU A 8 5.46 -0.90 -0.04
N CYS A 9 4.23 -0.45 -0.27
CA CYS A 9 3.05 -1.04 0.34
C CYS A 9 2.27 -1.82 -0.71
N ILE A 10 2.06 -3.11 -0.47
CA ILE A 10 1.28 -3.99 -1.32
C ILE A 10 -0.15 -4.00 -0.78
N VAL A 11 -1.10 -3.60 -1.62
CA VAL A 11 -2.53 -3.55 -1.28
C VAL A 11 -3.23 -4.65 -2.06
N CYS A 12 -3.80 -5.63 -1.36
CA CYS A 12 -4.30 -6.85 -1.97
C CYS A 12 -5.79 -7.07 -1.73
N ASP A 13 -6.46 -7.54 -2.77
CA ASP A 13 -7.79 -8.16 -2.69
C ASP A 13 -7.70 -9.55 -2.02
N SER A 14 -8.39 -9.76 -0.89
CA SER A 14 -8.45 -11.06 -0.20
C SER A 14 -9.08 -12.18 -1.02
N ALA A 15 -9.82 -11.86 -2.09
CA ALA A 15 -10.36 -12.85 -3.03
C ALA A 15 -9.31 -13.44 -3.97
N THR A 16 -8.12 -12.84 -4.05
CA THR A 16 -7.00 -13.39 -4.83
C THR A 16 -6.64 -14.77 -4.27
N SER A 17 -6.66 -15.81 -5.11
CA SER A 17 -6.28 -17.15 -4.66
C SER A 17 -4.79 -17.23 -4.30
N ALA A 18 -4.43 -18.11 -3.37
CA ALA A 18 -3.05 -18.32 -2.96
C ALA A 18 -2.12 -18.65 -4.15
N ASN A 19 -2.59 -19.47 -5.10
CA ASN A 19 -1.82 -19.84 -6.29
C ASN A 19 -1.56 -18.63 -7.21
N VAL A 20 -2.60 -17.85 -7.50
CA VAL A 20 -2.45 -16.62 -8.32
C VAL A 20 -1.52 -15.64 -7.61
N PHE A 21 -1.69 -15.48 -6.29
CA PHE A 21 -0.84 -14.60 -5.51
C PHE A 21 0.62 -15.04 -5.49
N ALA A 22 0.91 -16.34 -5.38
CA ALA A 22 2.26 -16.86 -5.47
C ALA A 22 2.90 -16.57 -6.85
N THR A 23 2.13 -16.71 -7.93
CA THR A 23 2.58 -16.30 -9.27
C THR A 23 2.87 -14.80 -9.33
N LEU A 24 1.99 -13.96 -8.81
CA LEU A 24 2.19 -12.50 -8.76
C LEU A 24 3.37 -12.12 -7.86
N ALA A 25 3.63 -12.86 -6.78
CA ALA A 25 4.77 -12.66 -5.92
C ALA A 25 6.09 -12.82 -6.70
N MET A 26 6.19 -13.87 -7.52
CA MET A 26 7.38 -14.17 -8.33
C MET A 26 7.50 -13.31 -9.59
N GLN A 27 6.39 -13.00 -10.25
CA GLN A 27 6.40 -12.35 -11.58
C GLN A 27 6.23 -10.84 -11.52
N VAL A 28 5.66 -10.30 -10.44
CA VAL A 28 5.36 -8.86 -10.31
C VAL A 28 6.04 -8.26 -9.10
N ILE A 29 5.76 -8.80 -7.89
CA ILE A 29 6.27 -8.21 -6.65
C ILE A 29 7.79 -8.33 -6.58
N GLN A 30 8.37 -9.53 -6.80
CA GLN A 30 9.81 -9.73 -6.73
C GLN A 30 10.58 -8.86 -7.74
N PRO A 31 10.22 -8.82 -9.03
CA PRO A 31 10.87 -7.92 -9.97
C PRO A 31 10.69 -6.43 -9.62
N MET A 32 9.55 -6.04 -9.04
CA MET A 32 9.37 -4.66 -8.56
C MET A 32 10.29 -4.33 -7.39
N VAL A 33 10.40 -5.21 -6.41
CA VAL A 33 11.31 -5.07 -5.26
C VAL A 33 12.75 -4.93 -5.75
N LEU A 34 13.21 -5.82 -6.63
CA LEU A 34 14.57 -5.77 -7.19
C LEU A 34 14.83 -4.45 -7.93
N ARG A 35 13.92 -4.04 -8.84
CA ARG A 35 14.06 -2.77 -9.56
C ARG A 35 14.10 -1.56 -8.64
N LEU A 36 13.33 -1.56 -7.55
CA LEU A 36 13.36 -0.48 -6.56
C LEU A 36 14.66 -0.47 -5.76
N GLN A 37 15.20 -1.64 -5.41
CA GLN A 37 16.51 -1.74 -4.75
C GLN A 37 17.63 -1.24 -5.66
N ASP A 38 17.63 -1.64 -6.93
CA ASP A 38 18.63 -1.23 -7.92
C ASP A 38 18.58 0.27 -8.19
N LYS A 39 17.37 0.82 -8.40
CA LYS A 39 17.17 2.26 -8.67
C LYS A 39 17.58 3.14 -7.49
N HIS A 40 17.42 2.66 -6.27
CA HIS A 40 17.73 3.39 -5.05
C HIS A 40 18.88 2.72 -4.29
N ALA A 41 19.97 2.40 -5.00
CA ALA A 41 21.15 1.81 -4.41
C ALA A 41 21.65 2.64 -3.21
N GLY A 42 21.88 1.98 -2.08
CA GLY A 42 22.28 2.62 -0.82
C GLY A 42 21.12 3.00 0.11
N ASN A 43 19.86 2.93 -0.35
CA ASN A 43 18.69 3.18 0.48
C ASN A 43 18.06 1.88 0.98
N LYS A 44 17.48 1.93 2.17
CA LYS A 44 16.79 0.77 2.71
C LYS A 44 15.41 0.64 2.07
N LEU A 45 15.15 -0.50 1.42
CA LEU A 45 13.80 -0.86 0.98
C LEU A 45 13.06 -1.63 2.09
N THR A 46 11.90 -1.13 2.48
CA THR A 46 10.97 -1.83 3.37
C THR A 46 9.61 -2.05 2.72
N VAL A 47 8.96 -3.17 3.05
CA VAL A 47 7.70 -3.57 2.44
C VAL A 47 6.63 -3.76 3.51
N GLY A 48 5.45 -3.21 3.26
CA GLY A 48 4.25 -3.39 4.07
C GLY A 48 3.14 -4.06 3.25
N ILE A 49 2.14 -4.62 3.92
CA ILE A 49 0.99 -5.26 3.28
C ILE A 49 -0.30 -4.75 3.91
N VAL A 50 -1.28 -4.44 3.05
CA VAL A 50 -2.69 -4.28 3.41
C VAL A 50 -3.48 -5.28 2.59
N THR A 51 -4.36 -6.05 3.24
CA THR A 51 -5.30 -6.92 2.56
C THR A 51 -6.71 -6.52 2.95
N TYR A 52 -7.51 -6.15 1.96
CA TYR A 52 -8.91 -5.74 2.13
C TYR A 52 -9.85 -6.84 1.67
N THR A 53 -11.09 -6.82 2.17
CA THR A 53 -12.10 -7.84 1.87
C THR A 53 -13.44 -7.21 1.48
N THR A 54 -14.57 -7.89 1.70
CA THR A 54 -15.91 -7.34 1.50
C THR A 54 -16.27 -6.32 2.59
N PRO A 55 -17.11 -5.32 2.30
CA PRO A 55 -17.55 -4.34 3.32
C PRO A 55 -18.42 -4.94 4.44
N THR A 56 -18.94 -6.15 4.25
CA THR A 56 -19.73 -6.87 5.27
C THR A 56 -18.86 -7.56 6.31
N THR A 57 -17.57 -7.78 6.02
CA THR A 57 -16.64 -8.38 6.97
C THR A 57 -16.09 -7.30 7.90
N ARG A 58 -16.02 -7.61 9.21
CA ARG A 58 -15.55 -6.67 10.23
C ARG A 58 -14.35 -7.25 10.99
N PRO A 59 -13.16 -6.62 10.92
CA PRO A 59 -12.82 -5.44 10.11
C PRO A 59 -12.73 -5.75 8.60
N ALA A 60 -12.98 -4.75 7.75
CA ALA A 60 -12.83 -4.86 6.29
C ALA A 60 -11.36 -4.97 5.83
N ILE A 61 -10.42 -4.66 6.73
CA ILE A 61 -8.98 -4.90 6.56
C ILE A 61 -8.61 -6.17 7.32
N VAL A 62 -8.43 -7.27 6.59
CA VAL A 62 -8.14 -8.59 7.16
C VAL A 62 -6.66 -8.80 7.48
N ALA A 63 -5.78 -8.02 6.85
CA ALA A 63 -4.38 -7.96 7.23
C ALA A 63 -3.82 -6.55 7.07
N ARG A 64 -3.02 -6.12 8.06
CA ARG A 64 -2.19 -4.91 8.02
C ARG A 64 -0.84 -5.25 8.62
N ARG A 65 0.20 -5.32 7.79
CA ARG A 65 1.58 -5.64 8.20
C ARG A 65 2.44 -4.40 7.98
N ALA A 66 3.01 -3.89 9.07
CA ALA A 66 3.91 -2.74 9.04
C ALA A 66 5.09 -2.94 8.10
N PHE A 67 5.74 -1.85 7.69
CA PHE A 67 6.92 -1.90 6.83
C PHE A 67 8.08 -2.66 7.49
N THR A 68 8.47 -3.79 6.90
CA THR A 68 9.61 -4.63 7.35
C THR A 68 10.62 -4.82 6.22
N GLN A 69 11.75 -5.48 6.49
CA GLN A 69 12.77 -5.74 5.46
C GLN A 69 12.21 -6.64 4.35
N ALA A 70 12.50 -6.32 3.09
CA ALA A 70 12.02 -7.08 1.94
C ALA A 70 12.39 -8.59 1.99
N GLY A 71 13.56 -8.93 2.53
CA GLY A 71 13.99 -10.33 2.68
C GLY A 71 13.08 -11.18 3.57
N ALA A 72 12.41 -10.58 4.56
CA ALA A 72 11.48 -11.27 5.44
C ALA A 72 10.09 -11.48 4.80
N LEU A 73 9.81 -10.81 3.68
CA LEU A 73 8.51 -10.79 3.03
C LEU A 73 8.30 -12.01 2.13
N PHE A 74 9.30 -12.41 1.34
CA PHE A 74 9.10 -13.45 0.32
C PHE A 74 8.66 -14.81 0.87
N PRO A 75 9.19 -15.30 2.01
CA PRO A 75 8.67 -16.51 2.64
C PRO A 75 7.18 -16.38 3.02
N LEU A 76 6.77 -15.21 3.50
CA LEU A 76 5.37 -14.93 3.85
C LEU A 76 4.45 -14.97 2.63
N LEU A 77 4.89 -14.36 1.52
CA LEU A 77 4.12 -14.30 0.27
C LEU A 77 3.97 -15.68 -0.39
N ARG A 78 5.03 -16.50 -0.33
CA ARG A 78 5.09 -17.79 -1.02
C ARG A 78 4.51 -18.93 -0.17
N ASP A 79 4.89 -19.01 1.09
CA ASP A 79 4.68 -20.20 1.90
C ASP A 79 3.42 -20.10 2.78
N THR A 80 3.01 -18.88 3.15
CA THR A 80 1.87 -18.66 4.06
C THR A 80 0.95 -17.47 3.66
N PRO A 81 0.48 -17.39 2.41
CA PRO A 81 -0.34 -16.26 1.94
C PRO A 81 -1.65 -16.07 2.73
N HIS A 82 -2.23 -17.13 3.29
CA HIS A 82 -3.41 -17.04 4.15
C HIS A 82 -3.15 -16.26 5.44
N SER A 83 -1.92 -16.26 5.96
CA SER A 83 -1.54 -15.52 7.17
C SER A 83 -1.58 -13.99 6.98
N ILE A 84 -1.67 -13.54 5.73
CA ILE A 84 -1.87 -12.14 5.33
C ILE A 84 -3.23 -11.94 4.65
N GLY A 85 -4.19 -12.83 4.87
CA GLY A 85 -5.58 -12.65 4.41
C GLY A 85 -5.80 -12.92 2.91
N ILE A 86 -4.83 -13.48 2.19
CA ILE A 86 -5.01 -13.85 0.79
C ILE A 86 -5.81 -15.15 0.70
N GLY A 87 -6.76 -15.22 -0.23
CA GLY A 87 -7.62 -16.38 -0.46
C GLY A 87 -8.60 -16.66 0.69
N THR A 88 -8.89 -15.68 1.55
CA THR A 88 -9.78 -15.87 2.71
C THR A 88 -11.21 -15.40 2.46
N SER A 89 -11.51 -14.83 1.29
CA SER A 89 -12.86 -14.40 0.93
C SER A 89 -13.24 -14.78 -0.50
N GLY A 90 -14.54 -14.72 -0.82
CA GLY A 90 -15.00 -14.63 -2.20
C GLY A 90 -14.80 -13.22 -2.78
N SER A 91 -15.07 -13.05 -4.07
CA SER A 91 -14.92 -11.78 -4.83
C SER A 91 -15.99 -10.71 -4.55
N GLY A 92 -16.67 -10.80 -3.41
CA GLY A 92 -17.71 -9.86 -2.99
C GLY A 92 -19.03 -9.94 -3.77
N GLY A 93 -19.11 -10.72 -4.85
CA GLY A 93 -20.32 -10.95 -5.62
C GLY A 93 -21.01 -9.63 -6.03
N PRO A 94 -22.33 -9.45 -5.77
CA PRO A 94 -23.04 -8.24 -6.14
C PRO A 94 -22.64 -7.01 -5.29
N ILE A 95 -22.06 -7.21 -4.11
CA ILE A 95 -21.67 -6.15 -3.17
C ILE A 95 -20.32 -5.53 -3.57
N GLY A 96 -19.40 -6.35 -4.06
CA GLY A 96 -18.02 -5.94 -4.36
C GLY A 96 -17.10 -5.94 -3.13
N MET A 97 -15.87 -5.47 -3.34
CA MET A 97 -14.80 -5.43 -2.34
C MET A 97 -14.54 -4.00 -1.85
N SER A 98 -14.14 -3.85 -0.59
CA SER A 98 -13.89 -2.57 0.06
C SER A 98 -12.53 -1.98 -0.32
N VAL A 99 -12.33 -1.71 -1.61
CA VAL A 99 -11.03 -1.30 -2.16
C VAL A 99 -10.61 0.07 -1.63
N LEU A 100 -11.58 0.99 -1.45
CA LEU A 100 -11.32 2.32 -0.87
C LEU A 100 -10.74 2.21 0.54
N GLU A 101 -11.28 1.32 1.39
CA GLU A 101 -10.73 1.03 2.72
C GLU A 101 -9.29 0.55 2.65
N GLY A 102 -8.99 -0.36 1.71
CA GLY A 102 -7.64 -0.88 1.50
C GLY A 102 -6.64 0.21 1.13
N LEU A 103 -7.03 1.12 0.22
CA LEU A 103 -6.19 2.24 -0.19
C LEU A 103 -5.98 3.25 0.94
N VAL A 104 -7.03 3.60 1.68
CA VAL A 104 -6.94 4.51 2.82
C VAL A 104 -6.05 3.92 3.91
N ALA A 105 -6.24 2.64 4.27
CA ALA A 105 -5.39 1.96 5.25
C ALA A 105 -3.90 1.94 4.85
N ALA A 106 -3.61 1.89 3.54
CA ALA A 106 -2.26 1.94 3.03
C ALA A 106 -1.65 3.35 3.09
N ILE A 107 -2.46 4.40 2.86
CA ILE A 107 -2.07 5.80 3.09
C ILE A 107 -1.74 6.03 4.56
N GLU A 108 -2.56 5.52 5.48
CA GLU A 108 -2.29 5.61 6.92
C GLU A 108 -0.98 4.93 7.31
N MET A 109 -0.63 3.81 6.68
CA MET A 109 0.68 3.19 6.92
C MET A 109 1.84 4.08 6.46
N CYS A 110 1.65 4.87 5.40
CA CYS A 110 2.64 5.86 4.97
C CYS A 110 2.77 6.98 6.01
N ASP A 111 1.64 7.45 6.55
CA ASP A 111 1.61 8.44 7.65
C ASP A 111 2.32 7.91 8.91
N ASP A 112 2.02 6.67 9.31
CA ASP A 112 2.70 5.99 10.43
C ASP A 112 4.24 5.97 10.23
N ALA A 113 4.70 5.77 8.99
CA ALA A 113 6.12 5.73 8.66
C ALA A 113 6.79 7.11 8.65
N LEU A 114 6.09 8.15 8.22
CA LEU A 114 6.55 9.54 8.31
C LEU A 114 6.69 9.95 9.78
N GLU A 115 5.66 9.73 10.58
CA GLU A 115 5.64 10.06 12.02
C GLU A 115 6.72 9.31 12.80
N ALA A 116 6.93 8.02 12.50
CA ALA A 116 8.00 7.24 13.14
C ALA A 116 9.39 7.83 12.90
N THR A 117 9.61 8.45 11.74
CA THR A 117 10.87 9.10 11.38
C THR A 117 11.04 10.39 12.19
N SER A 118 10.01 11.22 12.26
CA SER A 118 10.00 12.46 13.05
C SER A 118 10.20 12.20 14.54
N ARG A 119 9.56 11.17 15.11
CA ARG A 119 9.74 10.80 16.53
C ARG A 119 11.17 10.37 16.83
N ARG A 120 11.79 9.57 15.95
CA ARG A 120 13.19 9.14 16.12
C ARG A 120 14.17 10.31 16.14
N GLN A 121 13.87 11.41 15.43
CA GLN A 121 14.70 12.61 15.49
C GLN A 121 14.56 13.35 16.82
N ARG A 122 13.33 13.48 17.35
CA ARG A 122 13.06 14.21 18.60
C ARG A 122 13.68 13.55 19.83
N VAL A 123 13.80 12.21 19.83
CA VAL A 123 14.29 11.43 20.98
C VAL A 123 15.83 11.38 21.04
N ARG A 124 16.54 11.88 20.03
CA ARG A 124 18.02 11.84 20.02
C ARG A 124 18.62 12.81 21.02
N HIS A 125 19.65 12.33 21.73
CA HIS A 125 20.43 13.12 22.66
C HIS A 125 21.15 14.28 21.92
N PRO A 126 21.29 15.49 22.52
CA PRO A 126 21.89 16.67 21.89
C PRO A 126 23.32 16.46 21.35
N SER A 127 24.04 15.44 21.85
CA SER A 127 25.41 15.12 21.43
C SER A 127 25.52 14.27 20.17
N ILE A 128 24.40 13.75 19.64
CA ILE A 128 24.41 12.95 18.41
C ILE A 128 24.11 13.90 17.24
N PRO A 129 25.03 14.08 16.28
CA PRO A 129 24.79 14.96 15.15
C PRO A 129 23.51 14.55 14.40
N PRO A 130 22.70 15.53 13.94
CA PRO A 130 21.49 15.24 13.20
C PRO A 130 21.87 14.48 11.92
N GLN A 131 21.44 13.22 11.82
CA GLN A 131 21.48 12.53 10.52
C GLN A 131 20.45 13.21 9.62
N SER A 132 20.85 13.54 8.40
CA SER A 132 19.93 13.99 7.36
C SER A 132 18.87 12.92 7.13
N SER A 133 17.68 13.10 7.72
CA SER A 133 16.55 12.24 7.42
C SER A 133 16.00 12.68 6.07
N SER A 134 16.34 11.95 5.02
CA SER A 134 15.64 12.12 3.75
C SER A 134 14.20 11.60 3.91
N THR A 135 13.24 12.35 3.38
CA THR A 135 11.84 11.93 3.34
C THR A 135 11.73 10.63 2.54
N PRO A 136 11.07 9.59 3.07
CA PRO A 136 10.98 8.32 2.39
C PRO A 136 10.23 8.44 1.06
N ILE A 137 10.57 7.55 0.12
CA ILE A 137 9.88 7.44 -1.16
C ILE A 137 8.83 6.33 -1.06
N PHE A 138 7.57 6.68 -1.29
CA PHE A 138 6.46 5.74 -1.18
C PHE A 138 6.04 5.18 -2.54
N HIS A 139 5.80 3.88 -2.56
CA HIS A 139 5.19 3.15 -3.66
C HIS A 139 4.01 2.34 -3.13
N LEU A 140 2.86 2.42 -3.80
CA LEU A 140 1.72 1.54 -3.59
C LEU A 140 1.58 0.62 -4.80
N LEU A 141 1.56 -0.69 -4.57
CA LEU A 141 1.21 -1.67 -5.58
C LEU A 141 -0.15 -2.25 -5.21
N LEU A 142 -1.20 -1.88 -5.95
CA LEU A 142 -2.52 -2.48 -5.77
C LEU A 142 -2.65 -3.71 -6.66
N ILE A 143 -2.92 -4.84 -6.04
CA ILE A 143 -3.20 -6.13 -6.66
C ILE A 143 -4.67 -6.46 -6.43
N GLY A 144 -5.44 -6.56 -7.51
CA GLY A 144 -6.87 -6.80 -7.39
C GLY A 144 -7.52 -7.26 -8.69
N GLY A 145 -8.82 -7.47 -8.63
CA GLY A 145 -9.56 -8.00 -9.77
C GLY A 145 -11.06 -8.04 -9.58
N SER A 146 -11.52 -7.96 -8.34
CA SER A 146 -12.93 -7.87 -8.01
C SER A 146 -13.45 -6.44 -8.14
N ARG A 147 -14.74 -6.30 -8.45
CA ARG A 147 -15.42 -4.99 -8.51
C ARG A 147 -15.34 -4.29 -7.14
N SER A 148 -15.14 -2.97 -7.15
CA SER A 148 -15.26 -2.15 -5.93
C SER A 148 -16.70 -2.14 -5.43
N ASP A 149 -16.85 -2.02 -4.12
CA ASP A 149 -18.13 -1.69 -3.50
C ASP A 149 -18.58 -0.26 -3.82
N CYS A 150 -19.78 0.09 -3.34
CA CYS A 150 -20.37 1.42 -3.54
C CYS A 150 -19.96 2.42 -2.44
N ALA A 151 -18.93 2.13 -1.65
CA ALA A 151 -18.49 3.02 -0.59
C ALA A 151 -17.96 4.33 -1.17
N ARG A 152 -18.47 5.46 -0.66
CA ARG A 152 -18.02 6.80 -1.07
C ARG A 152 -16.92 7.35 -0.17
N ARG A 153 -16.79 6.81 1.04
CA ARG A 153 -15.81 7.18 2.05
C ARG A 153 -15.39 5.95 2.85
N PRO A 154 -14.22 5.95 3.51
CA PRO A 154 -13.85 4.89 4.43
C PRO A 154 -14.75 4.93 5.68
N PHE A 155 -14.98 3.77 6.26
CA PHE A 155 -15.74 3.52 7.48
C PHE A 155 -14.86 2.93 8.59
N TYR A 156 -13.72 2.32 8.24
CA TYR A 156 -12.85 1.58 9.17
C TYR A 156 -11.40 2.07 9.18
N ASN A 157 -11.16 3.27 8.67
CA ASN A 157 -9.87 3.94 8.81
C ASN A 157 -9.61 4.30 10.28
N ARG A 158 -8.33 4.42 10.64
CA ARG A 158 -7.85 4.75 11.99
C ARG A 158 -7.63 6.24 12.19
N SER A 159 -7.38 6.99 11.13
CA SER A 159 -7.06 8.40 11.14
C SER A 159 -8.27 9.22 10.72
N THR A 160 -8.78 10.06 11.61
CA THR A 160 -9.91 10.96 11.34
C THR A 160 -9.64 11.94 10.19
N LEU A 161 -8.36 12.18 9.88
CA LEU A 161 -7.95 13.03 8.75
C LEU A 161 -8.36 12.46 7.38
N LEU A 162 -8.67 11.16 7.33
CA LEU A 162 -9.04 10.47 6.10
C LEU A 162 -10.51 10.04 6.07
N ASP A 163 -11.32 10.37 7.09
CA ASP A 163 -12.75 9.99 7.19
C ASP A 163 -13.57 10.48 5.99
N ASP A 164 -13.23 11.65 5.46
CA ASP A 164 -13.90 12.28 4.32
C ASP A 164 -13.19 12.00 2.98
N THR A 165 -12.24 11.05 2.96
CA THR A 165 -11.55 10.67 1.71
C THR A 165 -12.52 9.97 0.79
N THR A 166 -12.65 10.46 -0.43
CA THR A 166 -13.50 9.89 -1.48
C THR A 166 -12.65 9.47 -2.67
N TRP A 167 -13.22 8.76 -3.63
CA TRP A 167 -12.54 8.45 -4.89
C TRP A 167 -12.04 9.69 -5.65
N ASP A 168 -12.68 10.84 -5.47
CA ASP A 168 -12.30 12.09 -6.12
C ASP A 168 -11.16 12.82 -5.38
N THR A 169 -11.09 12.72 -4.06
CA THR A 169 -10.04 13.37 -3.23
C THR A 169 -8.84 12.47 -2.97
N LEU A 170 -8.99 11.15 -3.17
CA LEU A 170 -7.91 10.18 -3.01
C LEU A 170 -6.64 10.47 -3.85
N PRO A 171 -6.71 10.93 -5.11
CA PRO A 171 -5.52 11.36 -5.84
C PRO A 171 -4.73 12.46 -5.11
N ASP A 172 -5.41 13.39 -4.47
CA ASP A 172 -4.76 14.48 -3.73
C ASP A 172 -4.13 13.95 -2.44
N GLU A 173 -4.77 13.00 -1.74
CA GLU A 173 -4.17 12.34 -0.58
C GLU A 173 -2.89 11.56 -0.92
N LEU A 174 -2.84 10.94 -2.10
CA LEU A 174 -1.63 10.30 -2.63
C LEU A 174 -0.52 11.31 -2.94
N LYS A 175 -0.88 12.42 -3.61
CA LYS A 175 0.07 13.49 -3.99
C LYS A 175 0.65 14.23 -2.80
N LYS A 176 -0.17 14.56 -1.80
CA LYS A 176 0.26 15.20 -0.53
C LYS A 176 1.43 14.47 0.12
N ARG A 177 1.49 13.15 -0.05
CA ARG A 177 2.51 12.26 0.54
C ARG A 177 3.53 11.76 -0.48
N ASN A 178 3.49 12.26 -1.72
CA ASN A 178 4.34 11.84 -2.83
C ASN A 178 4.34 10.30 -3.04
N ILE A 179 3.15 9.70 -3.02
CA ILE A 179 2.99 8.24 -3.16
C ILE A 179 2.81 7.87 -4.63
N ASN A 180 3.69 7.00 -5.12
CA ASN A 180 3.62 6.45 -6.47
C ASN A 180 2.67 5.24 -6.51
N LEU A 181 1.52 5.36 -7.16
CA LEU A 181 0.57 4.26 -7.32
C LEU A 181 0.91 3.42 -8.57
N SER A 182 0.88 2.10 -8.44
CA SER A 182 0.97 1.12 -9.53
C SER A 182 -0.17 0.11 -9.39
N LEU A 183 -0.75 -0.29 -10.52
CA LEU A 183 -1.89 -1.20 -10.57
C LEU A 183 -1.50 -2.53 -11.22
N CYS A 184 -1.88 -3.64 -10.61
CA CYS A 184 -1.81 -4.99 -11.16
C CYS A 184 -3.21 -5.61 -11.05
N LEU A 185 -4.00 -5.46 -12.11
CA LEU A 185 -5.41 -5.84 -12.11
C LEU A 185 -5.67 -7.04 -13.02
N SER A 186 -6.41 -8.05 -12.52
CA SER A 186 -6.87 -9.16 -13.37
C SER A 186 -8.09 -8.79 -14.23
N SER A 187 -8.82 -7.73 -13.86
CA SER A 187 -9.91 -7.15 -14.64
C SER A 187 -9.86 -5.62 -14.58
N GLN A 188 -10.36 -4.94 -15.62
CA GLN A 188 -10.34 -3.48 -15.63
C GLN A 188 -11.39 -2.92 -14.68
N ILE A 189 -10.94 -2.17 -13.66
CA ILE A 189 -11.81 -1.48 -12.70
C ILE A 189 -11.72 0.02 -12.98
N LYS A 190 -12.81 0.62 -13.46
CA LYS A 190 -12.83 1.98 -14.03
C LYS A 190 -12.36 3.04 -13.03
N GLU A 191 -12.79 2.91 -11.78
CA GLU A 191 -12.47 3.80 -10.67
C GLU A 191 -10.96 3.79 -10.39
N LEU A 192 -10.34 2.61 -10.38
CA LEU A 192 -8.90 2.45 -10.16
C LEU A 192 -8.06 2.98 -11.31
N VAL A 193 -8.47 2.71 -12.56
CA VAL A 193 -7.78 3.27 -13.74
C VAL A 193 -7.85 4.80 -13.71
N THR A 194 -9.02 5.36 -13.41
CA THR A 194 -9.22 6.82 -13.28
C THR A 194 -8.36 7.40 -12.16
N LEU A 195 -8.33 6.74 -10.98
CA LEU A 195 -7.48 7.12 -9.85
C LEU A 195 -6.01 7.16 -10.26
N HIS A 196 -5.50 6.10 -10.90
CA HIS A 196 -4.11 6.03 -11.34
C HIS A 196 -3.77 7.17 -12.30
N THR A 197 -4.61 7.44 -13.31
CA THR A 197 -4.39 8.57 -14.22
C THR A 197 -4.39 9.92 -13.49
N LYS A 198 -5.34 10.15 -12.58
CA LYS A 198 -5.41 11.40 -11.78
C LYS A 198 -4.20 11.56 -10.85
N ALA A 199 -3.71 10.46 -10.28
CA ALA A 199 -2.55 10.44 -9.37
C ALA A 199 -1.23 10.66 -10.12
N SER A 200 -1.05 10.06 -11.31
CA SER A 200 0.15 10.23 -12.15
C SER A 200 0.19 11.57 -12.90
N GLY A 201 -0.96 12.22 -13.11
CA GLY A 201 -1.11 13.45 -13.92
C GLY A 201 -0.50 14.73 -13.35
N SER A 202 0.38 14.68 -12.35
CA SER A 202 1.08 15.86 -11.82
C SER A 202 2.53 15.58 -11.43
N SER A 203 3.25 14.85 -12.27
CA SER A 203 4.72 14.92 -12.31
C SER A 203 5.12 15.96 -13.35
N SER A 204 4.95 17.24 -13.01
CA SER A 204 5.47 18.36 -13.80
C SER A 204 6.83 18.75 -13.21
N ILE A 205 7.88 18.38 -13.96
CA ILE A 205 9.20 19.02 -14.14
C ILE A 205 9.92 19.52 -12.87
#